data_AF-A0A6N2UPB9-F1
#
_entry.id   AF-A0A6N2UPB9-F1
#
_cell.length_a   1.000
_cell.length_b   1.000
_cell.length_c   1.000
_cell.angle_alpha   90.00
_cell.angle_beta   90.00
_cell.angle_gamma   90.00
#
_symmetry.space_group_name_H-M   'P 1'
#
loop_
_entity.id
_entity.type
_entity.pdbx_description
1 polymer ?
#
loop_
_entity_poly.entity_id
_entity_poly.type
_entity_poly.pdbx_seq_one_letter_code
_entity_poly.pdbx_strand_id
1 'polypeptide(L)'
;MTELLISAFIKNKDDLKNHKVRQAYGTMGGAVGIFCNILLFAGKLTAGILTGAISITADAFNNLSDAASSIITLVGFRMAGRPADKNHPFGHGRIEYISGLLVSLAILLMGFELLKSSADKIFRPEDIVFRPVSIGILIVSILVKFWMSAFNKKVGNLIDSEAMKATATDSLSDCIATTAVLGGMLIFKFAGINVDGYVGILVAGFVMWAGFGAAKDTLSPLLGTAPDVELVEDIQNEVLDNELIVGVHDIIVHDYGPGRRMISLHAEVPYNVDILEAHDVIDNIEYHLMHKFNCDATIHMDPVVTDDEETNEARMMVEKIVKECGPELSIHDFRMVEGKTHNNLIFDLVVPYECDQEVGDITTYIRKEIRRHRENYFAVIKVDRSYI
;
A
#
# COMPACT_ATOMS: atom_id res chain seq x y z
N MET A 1 23.51 -0.76 -16.27
CA MET A 1 22.95 -2.12 -16.40
C MET A 1 21.42 -2.11 -16.26
N THR A 2 20.86 -1.53 -15.20
CA THR A 2 19.40 -1.43 -15.00
C THR A 2 18.65 -0.82 -16.19
N GLU A 3 19.10 0.33 -16.71
CA GLU A 3 18.50 0.97 -17.90
C GLU A 3 18.58 0.12 -19.17
N LEU A 4 19.66 -0.65 -19.34
CA LEU A 4 19.84 -1.53 -20.49
C LEU A 4 18.90 -2.73 -20.42
N LEU A 5 18.66 -3.27 -19.24
CA LEU A 5 17.69 -4.35 -19.04
C LEU A 5 16.26 -3.86 -19.32
N ILE A 6 15.91 -2.68 -18.78
CA ILE A 6 14.61 -2.05 -19.04
C ILE A 6 14.40 -1.83 -20.54
N SER A 7 15.38 -1.24 -21.24
CA SER A 7 15.24 -0.97 -22.67
C SER A 7 15.23 -2.24 -23.54
N ALA A 8 15.88 -3.31 -23.10
CA ALA A 8 15.91 -4.58 -23.84
C ALA A 8 14.63 -5.41 -23.68
N PHE A 9 14.03 -5.42 -22.48
CA PHE A 9 12.92 -6.32 -22.17
C PHE A 9 11.54 -5.64 -22.14
N ILE A 10 11.47 -4.30 -22.05
CA ILE A 10 10.22 -3.57 -21.84
C ILE A 10 9.94 -2.65 -23.02
N LYS A 11 8.85 -2.93 -23.73
CA LYS A 11 8.30 -2.04 -24.77
C LYS A 11 7.38 -1.00 -24.12
N ASN A 12 7.39 0.23 -24.64
CA ASN A 12 6.60 1.36 -24.11
C ASN A 12 6.84 1.59 -22.60
N LYS A 13 8.12 1.58 -22.21
CA LYS A 13 8.59 1.60 -20.81
C LYS A 13 8.10 2.79 -19.97
N ASP A 14 7.64 3.86 -20.61
CA ASP A 14 7.16 5.09 -19.97
C ASP A 14 5.64 5.03 -19.66
N ASP A 15 4.90 4.10 -20.27
CA ASP A 15 3.46 3.88 -20.02
C ASP A 15 3.26 2.99 -18.78
N LEU A 16 3.67 3.51 -17.62
CA LEU A 16 3.63 2.79 -16.34
C LEU A 16 2.20 2.53 -15.83
N LYS A 17 1.21 3.31 -16.31
CA LYS A 17 -0.21 3.11 -16.02
C LYS A 17 -0.77 1.84 -16.69
N ASN A 18 -0.11 1.35 -17.75
CA ASN A 18 -0.53 0.16 -18.44
C ASN A 18 -0.17 -1.12 -17.68
N HIS A 19 -1.20 -1.90 -17.33
CA HIS A 19 -1.06 -3.15 -16.60
C HIS A 19 -0.05 -4.12 -17.24
N LYS A 20 0.06 -4.15 -18.59
CA LYS A 20 0.99 -5.04 -19.29
C LYS A 20 2.44 -4.61 -19.12
N VAL A 21 2.68 -3.29 -19.16
CA VAL A 21 4.02 -2.72 -18.96
C VAL A 21 4.46 -2.95 -17.53
N ARG A 22 3.60 -2.65 -16.55
CA ARG A 22 3.86 -2.94 -15.13
C ARG A 22 4.15 -4.43 -14.88
N GLN A 23 3.35 -5.32 -15.46
CA GLN A 23 3.58 -6.76 -15.34
C GLN A 23 4.94 -7.18 -15.93
N ALA A 24 5.35 -6.57 -17.05
CA ALA A 24 6.65 -6.84 -17.67
C ALA A 24 7.81 -6.42 -16.75
N TYR A 25 7.72 -5.27 -16.09
CA TYR A 25 8.69 -4.83 -15.07
C TYR A 25 8.82 -5.85 -13.93
N GLY A 26 7.71 -6.26 -13.32
CA GLY A 26 7.71 -7.25 -12.24
C GLY A 26 8.24 -8.62 -12.68
N THR A 27 7.87 -9.06 -13.88
CA THR A 27 8.34 -10.32 -14.47
C THR A 27 9.85 -10.30 -14.75
N MET A 28 10.35 -9.19 -15.32
CA MET A 28 11.77 -8.97 -15.53
C MET A 28 12.51 -8.95 -14.19
N GLY A 29 11.97 -8.24 -13.19
CA GLY A 29 12.53 -8.14 -11.84
C GLY A 29 12.72 -9.53 -11.21
N GLY A 30 11.66 -10.34 -11.20
CA GLY A 30 11.71 -11.71 -10.71
C GLY A 30 12.70 -12.59 -11.48
N ALA A 31 12.72 -12.53 -12.81
CA ALA A 31 13.63 -13.33 -13.64
C ALA A 31 15.12 -12.98 -13.40
N VAL A 32 15.44 -11.69 -13.31
CA VAL A 32 16.79 -11.20 -12.97
C VAL A 32 17.18 -11.66 -11.56
N GLY A 33 16.26 -11.54 -10.59
CA GLY A 33 16.46 -12.01 -9.23
C GLY A 33 16.80 -13.50 -9.15
N ILE A 34 16.01 -14.35 -9.82
CA ILE A 34 16.24 -15.80 -9.91
C ILE A 34 17.62 -16.08 -10.50
N PHE A 35 17.96 -15.46 -11.63
CA PHE A 35 19.23 -15.69 -12.31
C PHE A 35 20.44 -15.32 -11.42
N CYS A 36 20.41 -14.13 -10.82
CA CYS A 36 21.51 -13.67 -9.97
C CYS A 36 21.66 -14.52 -8.71
N ASN A 37 20.57 -14.86 -8.04
CA ASN A 37 20.58 -15.67 -6.81
C ASN A 37 21.05 -17.11 -7.08
N ILE A 38 20.66 -17.74 -8.20
CA ILE A 38 21.18 -19.06 -8.60
C ILE A 38 22.69 -18.99 -8.89
N LEU A 39 23.15 -17.93 -9.55
CA LEU A 39 24.58 -17.75 -9.84
C LEU A 39 25.39 -17.56 -8.55
N LEU A 40 24.89 -16.76 -7.61
CA LEU A 40 25.49 -16.59 -6.29
C LEU A 40 25.50 -17.89 -5.49
N PHE A 41 24.40 -18.64 -5.49
CA PHE A 41 24.33 -19.97 -4.86
C PHE A 41 25.41 -20.90 -5.41
N ALA A 42 25.50 -21.05 -6.74
CA ALA A 42 26.50 -21.92 -7.36
C ALA A 42 27.94 -21.49 -7.02
N GLY A 43 28.22 -20.17 -7.06
CA GLY A 43 29.52 -19.61 -6.71
C GLY A 43 29.91 -19.85 -5.25
N LYS A 44 29.02 -19.54 -4.31
CA LYS A 44 29.25 -19.73 -2.87
C LYS A 44 29.29 -21.20 -2.49
N LEU A 45 28.45 -22.07 -3.08
CA LEU A 45 28.47 -23.51 -2.81
C LEU A 45 29.80 -24.12 -3.24
N THR A 46 30.28 -23.78 -4.44
CA THR A 46 31.59 -24.23 -4.93
C THR A 46 32.71 -23.76 -4.00
N ALA A 47 32.65 -22.49 -3.54
CA ALA A 47 33.58 -21.95 -2.56
C ALA A 47 33.55 -22.72 -1.24
N GLY A 48 32.35 -22.98 -0.70
CA GLY A 48 32.13 -23.71 0.54
C GLY A 48 32.73 -25.11 0.49
N ILE A 49 32.48 -25.85 -0.60
CA ILE A 49 33.02 -27.20 -0.80
C ILE A 49 34.55 -27.18 -0.92
N LEU A 50 35.13 -26.28 -1.72
CA LEU A 50 36.57 -26.20 -1.93
C LEU A 50 37.33 -25.74 -0.67
N THR A 51 36.68 -24.98 0.20
CA THR A 51 37.29 -24.40 1.40
C THR A 51 37.01 -25.22 2.66
N GLY A 52 36.00 -26.09 2.63
CA GLY A 52 35.47 -26.80 3.80
C GLY A 52 34.67 -25.90 4.76
N ALA A 53 34.37 -24.65 4.36
CA ALA A 53 33.72 -23.68 5.22
C ALA A 53 32.19 -23.90 5.24
N ILE A 54 31.71 -24.37 6.39
CA ILE A 54 30.27 -24.59 6.65
C ILE A 54 29.50 -23.26 6.57
N SER A 55 30.10 -22.17 7.07
CA SER A 55 29.51 -20.82 7.03
C SER A 55 29.24 -20.31 5.61
N ILE A 56 30.16 -20.53 4.68
CA ILE A 56 30.00 -20.14 3.27
C ILE A 56 28.96 -21.02 2.57
N THR A 57 28.93 -22.31 2.91
CA THR A 57 27.93 -23.24 2.38
C THR A 57 26.53 -22.86 2.85
N ALA A 58 26.35 -22.51 4.13
CA ALA A 58 25.08 -22.03 4.65
C ALA A 58 24.61 -20.73 3.96
N ASP A 59 25.53 -19.78 3.76
CA ASP A 59 25.27 -18.54 3.02
C ASP A 59 24.94 -18.78 1.52
N ALA A 60 25.43 -19.87 0.93
CA ALA A 60 24.98 -20.31 -0.38
C ALA A 60 23.48 -20.66 -0.34
N PHE A 61 23.05 -21.52 0.59
CA PHE A 61 21.65 -21.93 0.72
C PHE A 61 20.70 -20.75 1.00
N ASN A 62 21.16 -19.67 1.64
CA ASN A 62 20.39 -18.42 1.72
C ASN A 62 20.08 -17.86 0.33
N ASN A 63 21.08 -17.75 -0.56
CA ASN A 63 20.83 -17.31 -1.94
C ASN A 63 19.89 -18.25 -2.71
N LEU A 64 19.85 -19.54 -2.37
CA LEU A 64 18.87 -20.47 -2.94
C LEU A 64 17.44 -20.16 -2.44
N SER A 65 17.28 -19.86 -1.15
CA SER A 65 16.01 -19.37 -0.58
C SER A 65 15.57 -18.07 -1.26
N ASP A 66 16.49 -17.15 -1.55
CA ASP A 66 16.16 -15.88 -2.23
C ASP A 66 15.76 -16.09 -3.69
N ALA A 67 16.32 -17.11 -4.36
CA ALA A 67 15.84 -17.54 -5.66
C ALA A 67 14.40 -18.08 -5.56
N ALA A 68 14.05 -18.80 -4.49
CA ALA A 68 12.68 -19.24 -4.25
C ALA A 68 11.74 -18.05 -3.97
N SER A 69 12.15 -17.07 -3.16
CA SER A 69 11.41 -15.81 -2.95
C SER A 69 11.22 -15.05 -4.26
N SER A 70 12.23 -15.02 -5.14
CA SER A 70 12.13 -14.40 -6.47
C SER A 70 11.14 -15.14 -7.39
N ILE A 71 11.01 -16.47 -7.25
CA ILE A 71 9.97 -17.26 -7.93
C ILE A 71 8.59 -16.89 -7.39
N ILE A 72 8.41 -16.77 -6.06
CA ILE A 72 7.16 -16.34 -5.45
C ILE A 72 6.74 -14.99 -6.02
N THR A 73 7.67 -14.02 -6.06
CA THR A 73 7.39 -12.70 -6.62
C THR A 73 7.05 -12.76 -8.11
N LEU A 74 7.80 -13.52 -8.92
CA LEU A 74 7.54 -13.71 -10.35
C LEU A 74 6.14 -14.29 -10.61
N VAL A 75 5.80 -15.38 -9.91
CA VAL A 75 4.50 -16.04 -10.01
C VAL A 75 3.41 -15.11 -9.51
N GLY A 76 3.66 -14.39 -8.41
CA GLY A 76 2.80 -13.37 -7.83
C GLY A 76 2.38 -12.30 -8.82
N PHE A 77 3.36 -11.69 -9.50
CA PHE A 77 3.09 -10.71 -10.57
C PHE A 77 2.30 -11.31 -11.73
N ARG A 78 2.65 -12.54 -12.16
CA ARG A 78 1.94 -13.20 -13.25
C ARG A 78 0.50 -13.52 -12.89
N MET A 79 0.23 -13.88 -11.64
CA MET A 79 -1.10 -14.14 -11.13
C MET A 79 -1.88 -12.84 -10.91
N ALA A 80 -1.26 -11.80 -10.35
CA ALA A 80 -1.87 -10.49 -10.14
C ALA A 80 -2.23 -9.78 -11.44
N GLY A 81 -1.47 -10.03 -12.51
CA GLY A 81 -1.76 -9.54 -13.86
C GLY A 81 -2.94 -10.24 -14.55
N ARG A 82 -3.54 -11.29 -13.96
CA ARG A 82 -4.68 -11.96 -14.57
C ARG A 82 -5.92 -11.04 -14.59
N PRO A 83 -6.71 -11.07 -15.67
CA PRO A 83 -7.98 -10.34 -15.73
C PRO A 83 -8.99 -10.89 -14.71
N ALA A 84 -10.12 -10.20 -14.56
CA ALA A 84 -11.26 -10.69 -13.80
C ALA A 84 -11.78 -12.01 -14.37
N ASP A 85 -12.27 -12.88 -13.49
CA ASP A 85 -12.93 -14.13 -13.84
C ASP A 85 -14.16 -14.39 -12.95
N LYS A 86 -14.85 -15.51 -13.19
CA LYS A 86 -16.09 -15.86 -12.47
C LYS A 86 -15.90 -15.98 -10.94
N ASN A 87 -14.73 -16.42 -10.49
CA ASN A 87 -14.43 -16.59 -9.08
C ASN A 87 -13.89 -15.29 -8.46
N HIS A 88 -13.28 -14.43 -9.26
CA HIS A 88 -12.68 -13.16 -8.86
C HIS A 88 -13.13 -12.03 -9.82
N PRO A 89 -14.37 -11.53 -9.66
CA PRO A 89 -14.95 -10.52 -10.57
C PRO A 89 -14.22 -9.17 -10.54
N PHE A 90 -13.52 -8.86 -9.44
CA PHE A 90 -12.69 -7.66 -9.31
C PHE A 90 -11.22 -7.87 -9.72
N GLY A 91 -10.91 -9.06 -10.26
CA GLY A 91 -9.56 -9.42 -10.68
C GLY A 91 -8.67 -9.93 -9.54
N HIS A 92 -7.38 -10.07 -9.87
CA HIS A 92 -6.41 -10.78 -9.04
C HIS A 92 -5.33 -9.88 -8.43
N GLY A 93 -5.47 -8.55 -8.53
CA GLY A 93 -4.41 -7.59 -8.22
C GLY A 93 -3.82 -7.75 -6.81
N ARG A 94 -4.66 -8.02 -5.80
CA ARG A 94 -4.23 -8.23 -4.39
C ARG A 94 -3.25 -9.40 -4.21
N ILE A 95 -3.13 -10.32 -5.17
CA ILE A 95 -2.11 -11.39 -5.13
C ILE A 95 -0.71 -10.79 -5.06
N GLU A 96 -0.49 -9.60 -5.61
CA GLU A 96 0.81 -8.93 -5.49
C GLU A 96 1.15 -8.63 -4.02
N TYR A 97 0.20 -8.09 -3.26
CA TYR A 97 0.38 -7.81 -1.83
C TYR A 97 0.58 -9.11 -1.03
N ILE A 98 -0.19 -10.16 -1.34
CA ILE A 98 -0.01 -11.49 -0.72
C ILE A 98 1.39 -12.04 -1.01
N SER A 99 1.89 -11.87 -2.23
CA SER A 99 3.23 -12.32 -2.62
C SER A 99 4.31 -11.54 -1.87
N GLY A 100 4.14 -10.22 -1.74
CA GLY A 100 5.00 -9.39 -0.91
C GLY A 100 5.00 -9.84 0.55
N LEU A 101 3.83 -10.15 1.13
CA LEU A 101 3.71 -10.65 2.50
C LEU A 101 4.44 -11.99 2.69
N LEU A 102 4.33 -12.91 1.74
CA LEU A 102 5.06 -14.19 1.78
C LEU A 102 6.58 -13.98 1.74
N VAL A 103 7.06 -13.05 0.92
CA VAL A 103 8.47 -12.67 0.86
C VAL A 103 8.91 -12.06 2.19
N SER A 104 8.16 -11.12 2.75
CA SER A 104 8.45 -10.51 4.05
C SER A 104 8.48 -11.54 5.20
N LEU A 105 7.60 -12.53 5.17
CA LEU A 105 7.62 -13.64 6.13
C LEU A 105 8.89 -14.51 5.96
N ALA A 106 9.32 -14.78 4.74
CA ALA A 106 10.57 -15.49 4.48
C ALA A 106 11.78 -14.71 5.04
N ILE A 107 11.83 -13.39 4.85
CA ILE A 107 12.86 -12.51 5.43
C ILE A 107 12.90 -12.62 6.96
N LEU A 108 11.74 -12.58 7.62
CA LEU A 108 11.65 -12.72 9.07
C LEU A 108 12.15 -14.08 9.56
N LEU A 109 11.80 -15.16 8.86
CA LEU A 109 12.29 -16.51 9.16
C LEU A 109 13.80 -16.61 9.00
N MET A 110 14.37 -16.04 7.92
CA MET A 110 15.82 -16.00 7.71
C MET A 110 16.53 -15.14 8.78
N GLY A 111 15.96 -13.99 9.14
CA GLY A 111 16.47 -13.14 10.21
C GLY A 111 16.50 -13.88 11.56
N PHE A 112 15.47 -14.68 11.86
CA PHE A 112 15.44 -15.50 13.07
C PHE A 112 16.48 -16.63 13.05
N GLU A 113 16.67 -17.31 11.91
CA GLU A 113 17.70 -18.35 11.79
C GLU A 113 19.12 -17.77 11.89
N LEU A 114 19.33 -16.57 11.34
CA LEU A 114 20.58 -15.83 11.50
C LEU A 114 20.81 -15.45 12.97
N LEU A 115 19.78 -14.99 13.68
CA LEU A 115 19.87 -14.68 15.12
C LEU A 115 20.30 -15.91 15.92
N LYS A 116 19.63 -17.06 15.67
CA LYS A 116 19.90 -18.32 16.35
C LYS A 116 21.33 -18.81 16.09
N SER A 117 21.75 -18.87 14.82
CA SER A 117 23.11 -19.29 14.45
C SER A 117 24.18 -18.34 14.98
N SER A 118 23.90 -17.03 15.01
CA SER A 118 24.82 -16.03 15.58
C SER A 118 24.94 -16.17 17.10
N ALA A 119 23.84 -16.44 17.80
CA ALA A 119 23.86 -16.74 19.23
C ALA A 119 24.65 -18.02 19.53
N ASP A 120 24.44 -19.09 18.74
CA ASP A 120 25.19 -20.34 18.89
C ASP A 120 26.70 -20.13 18.72
N LYS A 121 27.14 -19.28 17.78
CA LYS A 121 28.56 -18.91 17.61
C LYS A 121 29.16 -18.16 18.79
N ILE A 122 28.37 -17.44 19.57
CA ILE A 122 28.86 -16.80 20.82
C ILE A 122 29.13 -17.86 21.88
N PHE A 123 28.25 -18.86 22.00
CA PHE A 123 28.41 -19.92 23.00
C PHE A 123 29.39 -21.02 22.57
N ARG A 124 29.55 -21.24 21.26
CA ARG A 124 30.42 -22.25 20.65
C ARG A 124 31.23 -21.61 19.50
N PRO A 125 32.35 -20.96 19.81
CA PRO A 125 33.20 -20.34 18.80
C PRO A 125 33.76 -21.42 17.86
N GLU A 126 33.50 -21.27 16.56
CA GLU A 126 34.11 -22.10 15.52
C GLU A 126 35.33 -21.38 14.89
N ASP A 127 36.33 -22.16 14.49
CA ASP A 127 37.52 -21.63 13.82
C ASP A 127 37.19 -21.18 12.39
N ILE A 128 37.43 -19.90 12.10
CA ILE A 128 37.22 -19.33 10.77
C ILE A 128 38.42 -19.66 9.89
N VAL A 129 38.25 -20.61 8.95
CA VAL A 129 39.30 -20.97 8.00
C VAL A 129 39.49 -19.86 6.96
N PHE A 130 40.61 -19.15 7.05
CA PHE A 130 40.93 -18.04 6.15
C PHE A 130 41.48 -18.51 4.80
N ARG A 131 40.72 -18.33 3.72
CA ARG A 131 41.20 -18.54 2.33
C ARG A 131 40.95 -17.30 1.47
N PRO A 132 41.96 -16.78 0.73
CA PRO A 132 41.79 -15.59 -0.13
C PRO A 132 40.67 -15.72 -1.17
N VAL A 133 40.45 -16.93 -1.68
CA VAL A 133 39.36 -17.23 -2.63
C VAL A 133 37.99 -16.96 -2.02
N SER A 134 37.78 -17.29 -0.73
CA SER A 134 36.53 -17.04 -0.01
C SER A 134 36.23 -15.54 0.08
N ILE A 135 37.24 -14.71 0.35
CA ILE A 135 37.08 -13.25 0.43
C ILE A 135 36.68 -12.67 -0.92
N GLY A 136 37.32 -13.10 -2.00
CA GLY A 136 36.95 -12.64 -3.35
C GLY A 136 35.48 -12.94 -3.66
N ILE A 137 35.00 -14.12 -3.28
CA ILE A 137 33.62 -14.54 -3.52
C ILE A 137 32.62 -13.75 -2.65
N LEU A 138 32.95 -13.49 -1.38
CA LEU A 138 32.12 -12.65 -0.52
C LEU A 138 32.04 -11.19 -1.04
N ILE A 139 33.16 -10.62 -1.49
CA ILE A 139 33.17 -9.27 -2.09
C ILE A 139 32.29 -9.22 -3.34
N VAL A 140 32.44 -10.19 -4.25
CA VAL A 140 31.59 -10.27 -5.45
C VAL A 140 30.12 -10.42 -5.06
N SER A 141 29.80 -11.24 -4.06
CA SER A 141 28.43 -11.39 -3.57
C SER A 141 27.85 -10.09 -3.03
N ILE A 142 28.62 -9.34 -2.24
CA ILE A 142 28.22 -8.03 -1.71
C ILE A 142 27.90 -7.08 -2.87
N LEU A 143 28.77 -6.99 -3.87
CA LEU A 143 28.57 -6.12 -5.03
C LEU A 143 27.32 -6.49 -5.84
N VAL A 144 27.09 -7.79 -6.07
CA VAL A 144 25.91 -8.27 -6.80
C VAL A 144 24.64 -7.99 -6.00
N LYS A 145 24.59 -8.31 -4.70
CA LYS A 145 23.41 -8.06 -3.85
C LYS A 145 23.12 -6.57 -3.68
N PHE A 146 24.15 -5.74 -3.55
CA PHE A 146 24.00 -4.29 -3.55
C PHE A 146 23.38 -3.77 -4.86
N TRP A 147 23.88 -4.27 -6.00
CA TRP A 147 23.29 -3.95 -7.30
C TRP A 147 21.83 -4.44 -7.42
N MET A 148 21.53 -5.66 -6.96
CA MET A 148 20.17 -6.21 -6.96
C MET A 148 19.22 -5.38 -6.10
N SER A 149 19.67 -4.93 -4.93
CA SER A 149 18.88 -4.03 -4.07
C SER A 149 18.57 -2.73 -4.78
N ALA A 150 19.57 -2.08 -5.39
CA ALA A 150 19.37 -0.84 -6.15
C ALA A 150 18.45 -1.05 -7.38
N PHE A 151 18.58 -2.19 -8.07
CA PHE A 151 17.73 -2.56 -9.19
C PHE A 151 16.27 -2.77 -8.76
N ASN A 152 16.02 -3.60 -7.76
CA ASN A 152 14.68 -3.90 -7.26
C ASN A 152 14.02 -2.67 -6.64
N LYS A 153 14.77 -1.83 -5.92
CA LYS A 153 14.24 -0.58 -5.37
C LYS A 153 13.83 0.38 -6.49
N LYS A 154 14.64 0.50 -7.54
CA LYS A 154 14.31 1.33 -8.70
C LYS A 154 13.06 0.82 -9.42
N VAL A 155 12.99 -0.49 -9.71
CA VAL A 155 11.81 -1.08 -10.35
C VAL A 155 10.59 -0.94 -9.46
N GLY A 156 10.70 -1.26 -8.17
CA GLY A 156 9.61 -1.14 -7.19
C GLY A 156 9.08 0.27 -7.05
N ASN A 157 9.93 1.29 -7.12
CA ASN A 157 9.47 2.69 -7.12
C ASN A 157 8.86 3.10 -8.47
N LEU A 158 9.41 2.63 -9.60
CA LEU A 158 8.90 2.97 -10.93
C LEU A 158 7.48 2.47 -11.13
N ILE A 159 7.20 1.24 -10.72
CA ILE A 159 5.86 0.70 -10.87
C ILE A 159 4.98 1.03 -9.67
N ASP A 160 5.54 1.29 -8.49
CA ASP A 160 4.88 1.28 -7.19
C ASP A 160 4.46 -0.15 -6.79
N SER A 161 5.46 -0.98 -6.47
CA SER A 161 5.28 -2.36 -6.06
C SER A 161 5.95 -2.65 -4.73
N GLU A 162 5.13 -2.95 -3.72
CA GLU A 162 5.60 -3.40 -2.42
C GLU A 162 6.36 -4.73 -2.49
N ALA A 163 5.95 -5.65 -3.38
CA ALA A 163 6.67 -6.92 -3.56
C ALA A 163 8.11 -6.70 -4.07
N MET A 164 8.32 -5.78 -5.00
CA MET A 164 9.66 -5.41 -5.48
C MET A 164 10.46 -4.64 -4.42
N LYS A 165 9.82 -3.72 -3.68
CA LYS A 165 10.45 -2.99 -2.56
C LYS A 165 10.90 -3.97 -1.46
N ALA A 166 10.08 -4.95 -1.09
CA ALA A 166 10.44 -6.01 -0.16
C ALA A 166 11.64 -6.84 -0.64
N THR A 167 11.66 -7.22 -1.92
CA THR A 167 12.79 -7.94 -2.55
C THR A 167 14.08 -7.08 -2.55
N ALA A 168 13.97 -5.76 -2.64
CA ALA A 168 15.10 -4.85 -2.55
C ALA A 168 15.68 -4.78 -1.12
N THR A 169 14.81 -4.77 -0.12
CA THR A 169 15.16 -4.78 1.31
C THR A 169 15.82 -6.09 1.72
N ASP A 170 15.33 -7.21 1.19
CA ASP A 170 15.95 -8.53 1.33
C ASP A 170 17.40 -8.54 0.80
N SER A 171 17.58 -8.11 -0.46
CA SER A 171 18.92 -8.03 -1.06
C SER A 171 19.88 -7.09 -0.31
N LEU A 172 19.36 -6.02 0.30
CA LEU A 172 20.17 -5.11 1.14
C LEU A 172 20.57 -5.79 2.45
N SER A 173 19.64 -6.53 3.05
CA SER A 173 19.85 -7.28 4.29
C SER A 173 20.97 -8.31 4.12
N ASP A 174 20.99 -9.04 3.00
CA ASP A 174 22.08 -9.95 2.66
C ASP A 174 23.42 -9.25 2.42
N CYS A 175 23.38 -8.10 1.76
CA CYS A 175 24.58 -7.29 1.55
C CYS A 175 25.20 -6.89 2.89
N ILE A 176 24.38 -6.42 3.83
CA ILE A 176 24.81 -6.05 5.18
C ILE A 176 25.31 -7.28 5.95
N ALA A 177 24.58 -8.41 5.90
CA ALA A 177 24.97 -9.65 6.56
C ALA A 177 26.31 -10.21 6.04
N THR A 178 26.48 -10.27 4.73
CA THR A 178 27.71 -10.74 4.10
C THR A 178 28.88 -9.79 4.41
N THR A 179 28.63 -8.47 4.44
CA THR A 179 29.65 -7.47 4.81
C THR A 179 30.08 -7.61 6.27
N ALA A 180 29.12 -7.86 7.16
CA ALA A 180 29.37 -8.14 8.57
C ALA A 180 30.25 -9.38 8.77
N VAL A 181 29.94 -10.49 8.09
CA VAL A 181 30.75 -11.73 8.11
C VAL A 181 32.16 -11.45 7.60
N LEU A 182 32.29 -10.72 6.48
CA LEU A 182 33.59 -10.34 5.94
C LEU A 182 34.39 -9.46 6.90
N GLY A 183 33.73 -8.48 7.55
CA GLY A 183 34.33 -7.62 8.56
C GLY A 183 34.79 -8.40 9.79
N GLY A 184 33.95 -9.30 10.31
CA GLY A 184 34.29 -10.21 11.41
C GLY A 184 35.49 -11.10 11.10
N MET A 185 35.55 -11.64 9.88
CA MET A 185 36.70 -12.44 9.40
C MET A 185 37.99 -11.62 9.33
N LEU A 186 37.93 -10.36 8.90
CA LEU A 186 39.10 -9.46 8.87
C LEU A 186 39.55 -9.08 10.28
N ILE A 187 38.62 -8.77 11.18
CA ILE A 187 38.91 -8.47 12.59
C ILE A 187 39.56 -9.68 13.26
N PHE A 188 39.02 -10.88 13.06
CA PHE A 188 39.62 -12.11 13.58
C PHE A 188 41.05 -12.30 13.07
N LYS A 189 41.31 -12.04 11.78
CA LYS A 189 42.66 -12.17 11.21
C LYS A 189 43.68 -11.19 11.79
N PHE A 190 43.31 -9.92 12.01
CA PHE A 190 44.26 -8.90 12.45
C PHE A 190 44.35 -8.75 13.98
N ALA A 191 43.25 -8.99 14.70
CA ALA A 191 43.15 -8.78 16.14
C ALA A 191 43.01 -10.09 16.95
N GLY A 192 42.72 -11.23 16.30
CA GLY A 192 42.49 -12.52 16.97
C GLY A 192 41.17 -12.61 17.75
N ILE A 193 40.31 -11.59 17.66
CA ILE A 193 39.04 -11.52 18.40
C ILE A 193 37.91 -12.05 17.51
N ASN A 194 37.19 -13.05 17.99
CA ASN A 194 35.99 -13.55 17.32
C ASN A 194 34.78 -12.69 17.68
N VAL A 195 34.41 -11.78 16.78
CA VAL A 195 33.23 -10.90 16.93
C VAL A 195 32.04 -11.36 16.08
N ASP A 196 32.18 -12.47 15.34
CA ASP A 196 31.22 -12.91 14.32
C ASP A 196 29.81 -13.10 14.88
N GLY A 197 29.69 -13.73 16.05
CA GLY A 197 28.39 -13.92 16.71
C GLY A 197 27.73 -12.61 17.14
N TYR A 198 28.48 -11.64 17.67
CA TYR A 198 27.92 -10.34 18.09
C TYR A 198 27.47 -9.49 16.91
N VAL A 199 28.30 -9.45 15.85
CA VAL A 199 27.96 -8.74 14.62
C VAL A 199 26.74 -9.42 13.96
N GLY A 200 26.69 -10.74 13.94
CA GLY A 200 25.56 -11.51 13.42
C GLY A 200 24.23 -11.22 14.14
N ILE A 201 24.24 -11.08 15.47
CA ILE A 201 23.04 -10.66 16.24
C ILE A 201 22.58 -9.26 15.84
N LEU A 202 23.51 -8.30 15.71
CA LEU A 202 23.18 -6.93 15.30
C LEU A 202 22.53 -6.92 13.92
N VAL A 203 23.13 -7.64 12.96
CA VAL A 203 22.59 -7.78 11.62
C VAL A 203 21.21 -8.43 11.66
N ALA A 204 21.04 -9.54 12.37
CA ALA A 204 19.75 -10.22 12.48
C ALA A 204 18.65 -9.28 13.00
N GLY A 205 18.95 -8.43 13.98
CA GLY A 205 18.04 -7.38 14.45
C GLY A 205 17.63 -6.40 13.35
N PHE A 206 18.60 -5.93 12.54
CA PHE A 206 18.32 -5.07 11.39
C PHE A 206 17.45 -5.77 10.34
N VAL A 207 17.76 -7.02 9.99
CA VAL A 207 16.99 -7.82 9.01
C VAL A 207 15.56 -8.04 9.48
N MET A 208 15.36 -8.40 10.75
CA MET A 208 14.02 -8.59 11.32
C MET A 208 13.22 -7.29 11.35
N TRP A 209 13.86 -6.16 11.69
CA TRP A 209 13.20 -4.85 11.65
C TRP A 209 12.77 -4.48 10.22
N ALA A 210 13.65 -4.70 9.25
CA ALA A 210 13.37 -4.43 7.84
C ALA A 210 12.27 -5.36 7.28
N GLY A 211 12.30 -6.65 7.63
CA GLY A 211 11.26 -7.62 7.27
C GLY A 211 9.90 -7.31 7.90
N PHE A 212 9.88 -6.83 9.15
CA PHE A 212 8.65 -6.39 9.81
C PHE A 212 8.06 -5.14 9.14
N GLY A 213 8.90 -4.17 8.78
CA GLY A 213 8.49 -3.01 7.98
C GLY A 213 7.85 -3.43 6.66
N ALA A 214 8.54 -4.27 5.88
CA ALA A 214 8.01 -4.79 4.62
C ALA A 214 6.70 -5.58 4.81
N ALA A 215 6.57 -6.37 5.88
CA ALA A 215 5.32 -7.08 6.19
C ALA A 215 4.17 -6.10 6.47
N LYS A 216 4.41 -5.07 7.28
CA LYS A 216 3.42 -4.03 7.59
C LYS A 216 2.97 -3.29 6.33
N ASP A 217 3.92 -2.92 5.48
CA ASP A 217 3.65 -2.18 4.23
C ASP A 217 2.86 -3.04 3.23
N THR A 218 3.05 -4.37 3.23
CA THR A 218 2.23 -5.28 2.40
C THR A 218 0.86 -5.62 2.99
N LEU A 219 0.70 -5.54 4.31
CA LEU A 219 -0.56 -5.85 4.99
C LEU A 219 -1.54 -4.68 4.93
N SER A 220 -1.04 -3.44 4.99
CA SER A 220 -1.90 -2.24 5.01
C SER A 220 -2.84 -2.18 3.78
N PRO A 221 -2.37 -2.36 2.54
CA PRO A 221 -3.24 -2.36 1.36
C PRO A 221 -4.24 -3.53 1.33
N LEU A 222 -3.94 -4.65 2.00
CA LEU A 222 -4.87 -5.78 2.12
C LEU A 222 -6.05 -5.49 3.06
N LEU A 223 -5.82 -4.65 4.08
CA LEU A 223 -6.86 -4.23 5.03
C LEU A 223 -7.75 -3.11 4.49
N GLY A 224 -7.22 -2.32 3.55
CA GLY A 224 -7.88 -1.13 3.00
C GLY A 224 -7.28 0.13 3.60
N THR A 225 -6.29 0.69 2.92
CA THR A 225 -5.70 1.99 3.26
C THR A 225 -6.65 3.11 2.87
N ALA A 226 -6.63 4.20 3.65
CA ALA A 226 -7.26 5.44 3.24
C ALA A 226 -6.70 5.88 1.86
N PRO A 227 -7.56 6.42 0.97
CA PRO A 227 -7.09 6.96 -0.30
C PRO A 227 -6.19 8.18 -0.09
N ASP A 228 -5.41 8.48 -1.12
CA ASP A 228 -4.64 9.71 -1.16
C ASP A 228 -5.57 10.93 -1.25
N VAL A 229 -5.32 11.96 -0.45
CA VAL A 229 -6.19 13.14 -0.36
C VAL A 229 -6.26 13.87 -1.70
N GLU A 230 -5.12 13.99 -2.39
CA GLU A 230 -5.05 14.60 -3.73
C GLU A 230 -5.94 13.87 -4.74
N LEU A 231 -5.98 12.53 -4.70
CA LEU A 231 -6.85 11.73 -5.56
C LEU A 231 -8.33 12.02 -5.28
N VAL A 232 -8.71 12.10 -4.01
CA VAL A 232 -10.09 12.35 -3.61
C VAL A 232 -10.53 13.75 -4.05
N GLU A 233 -9.70 14.76 -3.82
CA GLU A 233 -9.97 16.13 -4.28
C GLU A 233 -10.10 16.20 -5.81
N ASP A 234 -9.21 15.53 -6.55
CA ASP A 234 -9.27 15.47 -8.01
C ASP A 234 -10.56 14.81 -8.53
N ILE A 235 -11.04 13.76 -7.87
CA ILE A 235 -12.32 13.11 -8.20
C ILE A 235 -13.48 14.05 -7.89
N GLN A 236 -13.49 14.65 -6.70
CA GLN A 236 -14.53 15.58 -6.29
C GLN A 236 -14.65 16.75 -7.28
N ASN A 237 -13.52 17.34 -7.68
CA ASN A 237 -13.49 18.42 -8.64
C ASN A 237 -13.97 17.99 -10.04
N GLU A 238 -13.63 16.78 -10.49
CA GLU A 238 -14.12 16.25 -11.77
C GLU A 238 -15.64 16.07 -11.78
N VAL A 239 -16.22 15.60 -10.67
CA VAL A 239 -17.66 15.38 -10.55
C VAL A 239 -18.40 16.73 -10.43
N LEU A 240 -17.85 17.70 -9.67
CA LEU A 240 -18.42 19.03 -9.48
C LEU A 240 -18.28 19.97 -10.70
N ASP A 241 -17.47 19.62 -11.71
CA ASP A 241 -17.32 20.43 -12.94
C ASP A 241 -18.62 20.45 -13.78
N ASN A 242 -19.52 19.48 -13.56
CA ASN A 242 -20.81 19.44 -14.24
C ASN A 242 -21.85 20.29 -13.50
N GLU A 243 -22.47 21.24 -14.23
CA GLU A 243 -23.47 22.19 -13.68
C GLU A 243 -24.68 21.52 -13.02
N LEU A 244 -25.01 20.27 -13.38
CA LEU A 244 -26.13 19.54 -12.80
C LEU A 244 -25.84 18.98 -11.39
N ILE A 245 -24.56 18.83 -11.03
CA ILE A 245 -24.14 18.31 -9.74
C ILE A 245 -24.01 19.49 -8.77
N VAL A 246 -24.80 19.48 -7.69
CA VAL A 246 -24.80 20.57 -6.69
C VAL A 246 -23.94 20.25 -5.47
N GLY A 247 -23.56 18.98 -5.30
CA GLY A 247 -22.78 18.50 -4.18
C GLY A 247 -22.24 17.09 -4.42
N VAL A 248 -21.17 16.74 -3.72
CA VAL A 248 -20.56 15.41 -3.75
C VAL A 248 -20.16 15.03 -2.35
N HIS A 249 -20.48 13.81 -1.95
CA HIS A 249 -20.13 13.26 -0.64
C HIS A 249 -19.88 11.75 -0.68
N ASP A 250 -19.49 11.19 0.47
CA ASP A 250 -19.29 9.75 0.69
C ASP A 250 -18.42 9.06 -0.37
N ILE A 251 -17.31 9.72 -0.74
CA ILE A 251 -16.31 9.13 -1.65
C ILE A 251 -15.58 8.00 -0.93
N ILE A 252 -15.89 6.77 -1.33
CA ILE A 252 -15.26 5.54 -0.84
C ILE A 252 -14.39 4.97 -1.96
N VAL A 253 -13.10 4.81 -1.68
CA VAL A 253 -12.13 4.23 -2.62
C VAL A 253 -11.68 2.86 -2.11
N HIS A 254 -11.93 1.82 -2.90
CA HIS A 254 -11.47 0.47 -2.66
C HIS A 254 -10.30 0.09 -3.58
N ASP A 255 -9.18 -0.34 -3.00
CA ASP A 255 -8.03 -0.87 -3.75
C ASP A 255 -8.13 -2.41 -3.87
N TYR A 256 -8.15 -2.91 -5.12
CA TYR A 256 -8.14 -4.35 -5.44
C TYR A 256 -6.81 -4.81 -6.04
N GLY A 257 -5.75 -4.09 -5.69
CA GLY A 257 -4.40 -4.25 -6.17
C GLY A 257 -4.01 -3.17 -7.18
N PRO A 258 -2.73 -3.11 -7.52
CA PRO A 258 -2.19 -2.04 -8.34
C PRO A 258 -2.91 -1.90 -9.69
N GLY A 259 -3.35 -0.67 -9.98
CA GLY A 259 -4.09 -0.32 -11.19
C GLY A 259 -5.55 -0.80 -11.23
N ARG A 260 -6.12 -1.22 -10.09
CA ARG A 260 -7.53 -1.63 -9.96
C ARG A 260 -8.15 -0.96 -8.74
N ARG A 261 -8.84 0.14 -8.97
CA ARG A 261 -9.56 0.90 -7.95
C ARG A 261 -11.05 0.86 -8.26
N MET A 262 -11.85 0.68 -7.22
CA MET A 262 -13.30 0.84 -7.29
C MET A 262 -13.69 2.03 -6.46
N ILE A 263 -14.53 2.89 -7.00
CA ILE A 263 -14.92 4.14 -6.36
C ILE A 263 -16.44 4.13 -6.26
N SER A 264 -16.94 4.36 -5.06
CA SER A 264 -18.35 4.63 -4.82
C SER A 264 -18.43 6.06 -4.31
N LEU A 265 -19.35 6.86 -4.83
CA LEU A 265 -19.58 8.21 -4.32
C LEU A 265 -21.05 8.58 -4.47
N HIS A 266 -21.47 9.61 -3.73
CA HIS A 266 -22.79 10.19 -3.83
C HIS A 266 -22.69 11.54 -4.52
N ALA A 267 -23.59 11.79 -5.47
CA ALA A 267 -23.70 13.06 -6.17
C ALA A 267 -25.10 13.64 -5.95
N GLU A 268 -25.17 14.84 -5.38
CA GLU A 268 -26.41 15.57 -5.17
C GLU A 268 -26.89 16.15 -6.51
N VAL A 269 -28.12 15.85 -6.90
CA VAL A 269 -28.77 16.36 -8.12
C VAL A 269 -30.12 17.03 -7.78
N PRO A 270 -30.55 18.07 -8.49
CA PRO A 270 -31.85 18.68 -8.24
C PRO A 270 -33.00 17.68 -8.45
N TYR A 271 -33.92 17.59 -7.49
CA TYR A 271 -35.04 16.63 -7.52
C TYR A 271 -36.02 16.81 -8.70
N ASN A 272 -36.02 17.98 -9.33
CA ASN A 272 -36.94 18.38 -10.39
C ASN A 272 -36.39 18.13 -11.81
N VAL A 273 -35.20 17.54 -11.91
CA VAL A 273 -34.55 17.18 -13.18
C VAL A 273 -35.14 15.86 -13.71
N ASP A 274 -35.17 15.72 -15.04
CA ASP A 274 -35.58 14.46 -15.65
C ASP A 274 -34.58 13.34 -15.30
N ILE A 275 -35.09 12.18 -14.88
CA ILE A 275 -34.23 11.07 -14.43
C ILE A 275 -33.32 10.53 -15.53
N LEU A 276 -33.72 10.59 -16.80
CA LEU A 276 -32.87 10.15 -17.91
C LEU A 276 -31.76 11.15 -18.19
N GLU A 277 -32.04 12.45 -18.02
CA GLU A 277 -31.03 13.51 -18.14
C GLU A 277 -29.99 13.42 -17.02
N ALA A 278 -30.43 13.25 -15.76
CA ALA A 278 -29.52 13.06 -14.64
C ALA A 278 -28.67 11.79 -14.81
N HIS A 279 -29.29 10.68 -15.24
CA HIS A 279 -28.57 9.43 -15.49
C HIS A 279 -27.54 9.56 -16.62
N ASP A 280 -27.85 10.27 -17.72
CA ASP A 280 -26.89 10.50 -18.81
C ASP A 280 -25.69 11.32 -18.33
N VAL A 281 -25.90 12.33 -17.48
CA VAL A 281 -24.81 13.08 -16.84
C VAL A 281 -23.94 12.17 -15.98
N ILE A 282 -24.55 11.33 -15.13
CA ILE A 282 -23.81 10.38 -14.29
C ILE A 282 -23.00 9.38 -15.12
N ASP A 283 -23.59 8.77 -16.14
CA ASP A 283 -22.90 7.82 -17.03
C ASP A 283 -21.66 8.46 -17.67
N ASN A 284 -21.78 9.72 -18.10
CA ASN A 284 -20.66 10.47 -18.67
C ASN A 284 -19.57 10.73 -17.61
N ILE A 285 -19.94 11.14 -16.39
CA ILE A 285 -19.00 11.35 -15.29
C ILE A 285 -18.28 10.03 -14.96
N GLU A 286 -18.99 8.91 -14.82
CA GLU A 286 -18.41 7.59 -14.59
C GLU A 286 -17.40 7.21 -15.69
N TYR A 287 -17.76 7.46 -16.95
CA TYR A 287 -16.86 7.25 -18.10
C TYR A 287 -15.59 8.12 -18.01
N HIS A 288 -15.72 9.39 -17.64
CA HIS A 288 -14.59 10.31 -17.46
C HIS A 288 -13.68 9.88 -16.32
N LEU A 289 -14.24 9.51 -15.16
CA LEU A 289 -13.51 8.98 -14.02
C LEU A 289 -12.72 7.72 -14.42
N MET A 290 -13.36 6.79 -15.14
CA MET A 290 -12.73 5.57 -15.61
C MET A 290 -11.50 5.85 -16.48
N HIS A 291 -11.58 6.80 -17.40
CA HIS A 291 -10.46 7.11 -18.32
C HIS A 291 -9.35 7.93 -17.66
N LYS A 292 -9.70 8.90 -16.81
CA LYS A 292 -8.75 9.82 -16.19
C LYS A 292 -7.98 9.16 -15.05
N PHE A 293 -8.69 8.42 -14.20
CA PHE A 293 -8.15 7.83 -12.97
C PHE A 293 -7.93 6.32 -13.03
N ASN A 294 -8.33 5.65 -14.12
CA ASN A 294 -8.22 4.20 -14.29
C ASN A 294 -8.89 3.44 -13.12
N CYS A 295 -10.14 3.77 -12.87
CA CYS A 295 -10.99 3.21 -11.84
C CYS A 295 -12.33 2.72 -12.40
N ASP A 296 -13.02 1.89 -11.65
CA ASP A 296 -14.42 1.54 -11.87
C ASP A 296 -15.25 2.36 -10.88
N ALA A 297 -16.07 3.28 -11.37
CA ALA A 297 -16.83 4.20 -10.54
C ALA A 297 -18.31 3.82 -10.53
N THR A 298 -18.97 4.00 -9.40
CA THR A 298 -20.42 3.90 -9.27
C THR A 298 -20.89 5.11 -8.48
N ILE A 299 -21.75 5.91 -9.09
CA ILE A 299 -22.27 7.13 -8.47
C ILE A 299 -23.72 6.90 -8.05
N HIS A 300 -23.99 7.05 -6.76
CA HIS A 300 -25.34 7.14 -6.25
C HIS A 300 -25.89 8.55 -6.50
N MET A 301 -27.03 8.66 -7.16
CA MET A 301 -27.72 9.94 -7.35
C MET A 301 -28.59 10.24 -6.14
N ASP A 302 -28.27 11.33 -5.45
CA ASP A 302 -29.04 11.83 -4.31
C ASP A 302 -29.89 13.04 -4.74
N PRO A 303 -31.22 12.88 -4.92
CA PRO A 303 -32.07 13.99 -5.26
C PRO A 303 -32.22 14.94 -4.07
N VAL A 304 -31.87 16.21 -4.27
CA VAL A 304 -31.99 17.27 -3.26
C VAL A 304 -33.03 18.31 -3.68
N VAL A 305 -33.76 18.82 -2.70
CA VAL A 305 -34.71 19.91 -2.90
C VAL A 305 -33.93 21.22 -3.04
N THR A 306 -34.00 21.86 -4.20
CA THR A 306 -33.24 23.08 -4.51
C THR A 306 -34.10 24.33 -4.64
N ASP A 307 -35.42 24.19 -4.80
CA ASP A 307 -36.36 25.29 -5.05
C ASP A 307 -37.24 25.67 -3.85
N ASP A 308 -37.10 24.98 -2.71
CA ASP A 308 -37.82 25.31 -1.47
C ASP A 308 -36.97 26.21 -0.57
N GLU A 309 -37.40 27.47 -0.43
CA GLU A 309 -36.68 28.49 0.33
C GLU A 309 -36.58 28.11 1.82
N GLU A 310 -37.64 27.55 2.42
CA GLU A 310 -37.64 27.19 3.84
C GLU A 310 -36.70 26.01 4.16
N THR A 311 -36.70 24.97 3.32
CA THR A 311 -35.76 23.83 3.45
C THR A 311 -34.32 24.30 3.26
N ASN A 312 -34.06 25.15 2.28
CA ASN A 312 -32.72 25.69 2.02
C ASN A 312 -32.22 26.57 3.17
N GLU A 313 -33.08 27.44 3.72
CA GLU A 313 -32.78 28.21 4.93
C GLU A 313 -32.48 27.30 6.14
N ALA A 314 -33.27 26.23 6.32
CA ALA A 314 -33.04 25.26 7.38
C ALA A 314 -31.71 24.52 7.20
N ARG A 315 -31.36 24.12 5.97
CA ARG A 315 -30.06 23.48 5.65
C ARG A 315 -28.90 24.39 6.01
N MET A 316 -28.90 25.64 5.51
CA MET A 316 -27.84 26.62 5.79
C MET A 316 -27.69 26.91 7.29
N MET A 317 -28.81 26.95 8.03
CA MET A 317 -28.79 27.12 9.48
C MET A 317 -28.13 25.92 10.18
N VAL A 318 -28.47 24.70 9.79
CA VAL A 318 -27.85 23.49 10.36
C VAL A 318 -26.36 23.41 10.02
N GLU A 319 -25.98 23.68 8.77
CA GLU A 319 -24.57 23.72 8.35
C GLU A 319 -23.77 24.71 9.20
N LYS A 320 -24.31 25.90 9.45
CA LYS A 320 -23.67 26.91 10.29
C LYS A 320 -23.49 26.43 11.74
N ILE A 321 -24.54 25.86 12.35
CA ILE A 321 -24.47 25.32 13.72
C ILE A 321 -23.42 24.21 13.81
N VAL A 322 -23.36 23.33 12.81
CA VAL A 322 -22.38 22.24 12.76
C VAL A 322 -20.96 22.79 12.63
N LYS A 323 -20.74 23.81 11.78
CA LYS A 323 -19.43 24.48 11.66
C LYS A 323 -19.02 25.25 12.92
N GLU A 324 -19.96 25.69 13.76
CA GLU A 324 -19.65 26.28 15.07
C GLU A 324 -19.11 25.24 16.07
N CYS A 325 -19.46 23.96 15.92
CA CYS A 325 -18.91 22.88 16.75
C CYS A 325 -17.47 22.50 16.35
N GLY A 326 -17.15 22.58 15.05
CA GLY A 326 -15.83 22.30 14.51
C GLY A 326 -15.76 22.59 13.01
N PRO A 327 -14.70 23.26 12.50
CA PRO A 327 -14.58 23.58 11.08
C PRO A 327 -14.50 22.34 10.17
N GLU A 328 -14.04 21.20 10.71
CA GLU A 328 -13.93 19.91 10.04
C GLU A 328 -15.24 19.10 10.00
N LEU A 329 -16.28 19.52 10.73
CA LEU A 329 -17.59 18.86 10.71
C LEU A 329 -18.40 19.29 9.48
N SER A 330 -19.21 18.39 8.94
CA SER A 330 -20.11 18.66 7.82
C SER A 330 -21.42 17.88 7.97
N ILE A 331 -22.41 18.19 7.13
CA ILE A 331 -23.67 17.44 7.04
C ILE A 331 -23.93 17.02 5.61
N HIS A 332 -24.49 15.83 5.43
CA HIS A 332 -24.90 15.28 4.14
C HIS A 332 -26.35 14.77 4.25
N ASP A 333 -26.99 14.44 3.12
CA ASP A 333 -28.36 13.89 3.05
C ASP A 333 -29.43 14.70 3.79
N PHE A 334 -29.30 16.04 3.80
CA PHE A 334 -30.24 16.90 4.49
C PHE A 334 -31.62 16.87 3.86
N ARG A 335 -32.64 16.59 4.68
CA ARG A 335 -34.05 16.69 4.29
C ARG A 335 -34.91 17.24 5.42
N MET A 336 -35.93 18.02 5.03
CA MET A 336 -36.96 18.50 5.95
C MET A 336 -38.26 17.74 5.71
N VAL A 337 -38.84 17.19 6.78
CA VAL A 337 -40.16 16.54 6.75
C VAL A 337 -41.12 17.36 7.61
N GLU A 338 -42.08 18.00 6.96
CA GLU A 338 -43.11 18.76 7.65
C GLU A 338 -44.08 17.85 8.42
N GLY A 339 -44.38 18.24 9.64
CA GLY A 339 -45.33 17.55 10.51
C GLY A 339 -46.38 18.51 11.06
N LYS A 340 -47.52 17.95 11.49
CA LYS A 340 -48.63 18.75 12.04
C LYS A 340 -48.28 19.50 13.33
N THR A 341 -47.24 19.08 14.03
CA THR A 341 -46.82 19.66 15.32
C THR A 341 -45.39 20.21 15.30
N HIS A 342 -44.52 19.65 14.46
CA HIS A 342 -43.12 20.03 14.34
C HIS A 342 -42.57 19.54 12.99
N ASN A 343 -41.49 20.18 12.53
CA ASN A 343 -40.75 19.78 11.34
C ASN A 343 -39.52 19.00 11.77
N ASN A 344 -39.29 17.86 11.13
CA ASN A 344 -38.11 17.04 11.36
C ASN A 344 -37.02 17.43 10.36
N LEU A 345 -35.86 17.83 10.88
CA LEU A 345 -34.64 18.05 10.10
C LEU A 345 -33.81 16.77 10.20
N ILE A 346 -33.73 16.02 9.11
CA ILE A 346 -33.04 14.73 9.06
C ILE A 346 -31.77 14.93 8.25
N PHE A 347 -30.63 14.55 8.80
CA PHE A 347 -29.33 14.66 8.14
C PHE A 347 -28.30 13.76 8.80
N ASP A 348 -27.25 13.48 8.04
CA ASP A 348 -26.11 12.70 8.48
C ASP A 348 -24.99 13.67 8.87
N LEU A 349 -24.59 13.64 10.14
CA LEU A 349 -23.49 14.44 10.68
C LEU A 349 -22.19 13.68 10.44
N VAL A 350 -21.28 14.27 9.65
CA VAL A 350 -19.98 13.70 9.36
C VAL A 350 -18.95 14.21 10.35
N VAL A 351 -18.32 13.28 11.05
CA VAL A 351 -17.33 13.54 12.10
C VAL A 351 -16.00 12.88 11.72
N PRO A 352 -14.88 13.62 11.68
CA PRO A 352 -13.55 13.03 11.45
C PRO A 352 -13.17 12.00 12.51
N TYR A 353 -12.27 11.08 12.16
CA TYR A 353 -11.78 10.07 13.11
C TYR A 353 -10.96 10.68 14.25
N GLU A 354 -10.29 11.80 13.98
CA GLU A 354 -9.44 12.55 14.91
C GLU A 354 -10.23 13.51 15.81
N CYS A 355 -11.56 13.53 15.72
CA CYS A 355 -12.38 14.41 16.55
C CYS A 355 -12.25 14.03 18.04
N ASP A 356 -11.63 14.91 18.82
CA ASP A 356 -11.40 14.74 20.26
C ASP A 356 -12.68 14.85 21.10
N GLN A 357 -13.75 15.41 20.54
CA GLN A 357 -15.02 15.62 21.24
C GLN A 357 -15.86 14.34 21.23
N GLU A 358 -16.57 14.10 22.34
CA GLU A 358 -17.52 12.99 22.40
C GLU A 358 -18.69 13.28 21.44
N VAL A 359 -18.92 12.38 20.49
CA VAL A 359 -20.00 12.49 19.49
C VAL A 359 -21.38 12.73 20.13
N GLY A 360 -21.60 12.17 21.33
CA GLY A 360 -22.81 12.39 22.12
C GLY A 360 -23.02 13.86 22.49
N ASP A 361 -21.95 14.56 22.84
CA ASP A 361 -21.99 15.98 23.22
C ASP A 361 -22.26 16.87 22.02
N ILE A 362 -21.60 16.60 20.88
CA ILE A 362 -21.82 17.33 19.62
C ILE A 362 -23.29 17.21 19.19
N THR A 363 -23.83 15.99 19.12
CA THR A 363 -25.21 15.78 18.68
C THR A 363 -26.24 16.38 19.66
N THR A 364 -25.94 16.41 20.95
CA THR A 364 -26.77 17.05 21.97
C THR A 364 -26.77 18.56 21.82
N TYR A 365 -25.60 19.16 21.58
CA TYR A 365 -25.45 20.58 21.33
C TYR A 365 -26.22 21.00 20.07
N ILE A 366 -26.02 20.30 18.94
CA ILE A 366 -26.70 20.61 17.68
C ILE A 366 -28.22 20.56 17.84
N ARG A 367 -28.76 19.50 18.47
CA ARG A 367 -30.21 19.38 18.76
C ARG A 367 -30.75 20.56 19.56
N LYS A 368 -29.96 21.06 20.53
CA LYS A 368 -30.33 22.19 21.38
C LYS A 368 -30.32 23.51 20.61
N GLU A 369 -29.26 23.77 19.84
CA GLU A 369 -29.14 25.03 19.09
C GLU A 369 -30.14 25.13 17.93
N ILE A 370 -30.47 24.01 17.27
CA ILE A 370 -31.54 23.96 16.27
C ILE A 370 -32.88 24.36 16.89
N ARG A 371 -33.25 23.77 18.03
CA ARG A 371 -34.48 24.14 18.76
C ARG A 371 -34.49 25.57 19.24
N ARG A 372 -33.31 26.12 19.57
CA ARG A 372 -33.17 27.51 20.00
C ARG A 372 -33.41 28.50 18.86
N HIS A 373 -33.03 28.13 17.63
CA HIS A 373 -33.31 28.92 16.44
C HIS A 373 -34.80 28.89 16.07
N ARG A 374 -35.42 27.70 16.08
CA ARG A 374 -36.87 27.53 15.89
C ARG A 374 -37.41 26.40 16.77
N GLU A 375 -38.35 26.72 17.65
CA GLU A 375 -38.91 25.75 18.62
C GLU A 375 -39.62 24.55 17.95
N ASN A 376 -40.15 24.75 16.74
CA ASN A 376 -40.82 23.70 15.97
C ASN A 376 -39.87 22.80 15.16
N TYR A 377 -38.55 22.99 15.23
CA TYR A 377 -37.56 22.18 14.51
C TYR A 377 -36.96 21.09 15.39
N PHE A 378 -36.97 19.85 14.90
CA PHE A 378 -36.48 18.68 15.60
C PHE A 378 -35.44 17.97 14.76
N ALA A 379 -34.20 17.89 15.26
CA ALA A 379 -33.11 17.25 14.55
C ALA A 379 -33.08 15.73 14.78
N VAL A 380 -33.14 14.98 13.68
CA VAL A 380 -32.93 13.53 13.59
C VAL A 380 -31.56 13.31 12.96
N ILE A 381 -30.56 13.16 13.83
CA ILE A 381 -29.14 13.09 13.44
C ILE A 381 -28.70 11.63 13.42
N LYS A 382 -28.24 11.15 12.25
CA LYS A 382 -27.38 9.96 12.14
C LYS A 382 -25.94 10.45 12.10
N VAL A 383 -25.02 9.70 12.70
CA VAL A 383 -23.61 10.08 12.75
C VAL A 383 -22.82 9.14 11.87
N ASP A 384 -22.10 9.71 10.93
CA ASP A 384 -21.17 9.00 10.05
C ASP A 384 -19.74 9.53 10.25
N ARG A 385 -18.76 8.73 9.84
CA ARG A 385 -17.34 9.08 9.96
C ARG A 385 -16.79 9.44 8.58
N SER A 386 -15.99 10.51 8.52
CA SER A 386 -15.24 10.84 7.30
C SER A 386 -14.28 9.70 6.96
N TYR A 387 -14.34 9.19 5.73
CA TYR A 387 -13.39 8.20 5.22
C TYR A 387 -12.10 8.82 4.65
N ILE A 388 -12.02 10.15 4.68
CA ILE A 388 -10.99 11.00 4.09
C ILE A 388 -10.35 11.82 5.19
#